data_AF-A0A1Y0IGC2-F1
#
_entry.id   AF-A0A1Y0IGC2-F1
#
_cell.length_a   1.000
_cell.length_b   1.000
_cell.length_c   1.000
_cell.angle_alpha   90.00
_cell.angle_beta   90.00
_cell.angle_gamma   90.00
#
_symmetry.space_group_name_H-M   'P 1'
#
loop_
_entity.id
_entity.type
_entity.pdbx_description
1 polymer ?
#
loop_
_entity_poly.entity_id
_entity_poly.type
_entity_poly.pdbx_seq_one_letter_code
_entity_poly.pdbx_strand_id
1 'polypeptide(L)'
;MDSRNILILGGYGNFGKRIVESLLDFTAVKLIIAGRSLEKASNLCRVCARQDPAALLEPAVLDINDVLFEEQLRKLNPFLIIHTGGPFQGQDYRVPQACINIGCHYIDLADDRRFVCDIGRLNTAAKEKGVLVVTGASFVPGLSATVVDHYVSKFQTLETIDYAIAPGNKAERGEATVRAILSYTGHPFQVFRSNSWALTVN
;
A
#
# COMPACT_ATOMS: atom_id res chain seq x y z
N MET A 1 -4.50 -4.06 -27.22
CA MET A 1 -4.55 -4.45 -25.79
C MET A 1 -5.45 -3.43 -25.11
N ASP A 2 -6.48 -3.88 -24.41
CA ASP A 2 -7.32 -2.95 -23.64
C ASP A 2 -6.45 -2.28 -22.57
N SER A 3 -6.53 -0.94 -22.50
CA SER A 3 -5.79 -0.16 -21.50
C SER A 3 -6.25 -0.58 -20.09
N ARG A 4 -5.30 -0.90 -19.21
CA ARG A 4 -5.61 -1.33 -17.83
C ARG A 4 -5.75 -0.10 -16.93
N ASN A 5 -6.78 -0.10 -16.09
CA ASN A 5 -7.00 0.95 -15.10
C ASN A 5 -6.21 0.64 -13.83
N ILE A 6 -5.24 1.48 -13.46
CA ILE A 6 -4.55 1.39 -12.16
C ILE A 6 -5.08 2.50 -11.27
N LEU A 7 -5.67 2.14 -10.14
CA LEU A 7 -6.20 3.08 -9.16
C LEU A 7 -5.22 3.26 -8.01
N ILE A 8 -4.88 4.51 -7.70
CA ILE A 8 -4.00 4.86 -6.58
C ILE A 8 -4.87 5.48 -5.48
N LEU A 9 -5.19 4.67 -4.47
CA LEU A 9 -6.06 5.05 -3.36
C LEU A 9 -5.25 5.78 -2.28
N GLY A 10 -5.55 7.06 -2.08
CA GLY A 10 -4.66 7.99 -1.39
C GLY A 10 -3.63 8.62 -2.32
N GLY A 11 -3.93 8.69 -3.64
CA GLY A 11 -2.98 9.04 -4.70
C GLY A 11 -2.41 10.45 -4.64
N TYR A 12 -3.01 11.38 -3.91
CA TYR A 12 -2.47 12.73 -3.68
C TYR A 12 -1.80 12.90 -2.31
N GLY A 13 -1.62 11.82 -1.55
CA GLY A 13 -0.78 11.80 -0.34
C GLY A 13 0.70 11.63 -0.67
N ASN A 14 1.57 11.72 0.34
CA ASN A 14 3.03 11.77 0.16
C ASN A 14 3.59 10.59 -0.65
N PHE A 15 3.16 9.36 -0.35
CA PHE A 15 3.59 8.17 -1.10
C PHE A 15 2.80 7.97 -2.39
N GLY A 16 1.48 8.18 -2.34
CA GLY A 16 0.61 8.06 -3.51
C GLY A 16 1.06 8.94 -4.67
N LYS A 17 1.42 10.19 -4.40
CA LYS A 17 1.89 11.14 -5.42
C LYS A 17 3.16 10.64 -6.11
N ARG A 18 4.12 10.11 -5.35
CA ARG A 18 5.38 9.56 -5.90
C ARG A 18 5.13 8.35 -6.79
N ILE A 19 4.16 7.50 -6.42
CA ILE A 19 3.75 6.36 -7.25
C ILE A 19 3.07 6.85 -8.52
N VAL A 20 2.16 7.81 -8.44
CA VAL A 20 1.54 8.44 -9.63
C VAL A 20 2.62 8.98 -10.57
N GLU A 21 3.56 9.78 -10.06
CA GLU A 21 4.66 10.37 -10.84
C GLU A 21 5.54 9.28 -11.48
N SER A 22 5.87 8.22 -10.76
CA SER A 22 6.69 7.11 -11.28
C SER A 22 5.96 6.27 -12.32
N LEU A 23 4.62 6.29 -12.33
CA LEU A 23 3.80 5.55 -13.27
C LEU A 23 3.41 6.35 -14.52
N LEU A 24 3.74 7.66 -14.59
CA LEU A 24 3.42 8.48 -15.77
C LEU A 24 4.06 7.92 -17.04
N ASP A 25 5.29 7.42 -16.94
CA ASP A 25 6.02 6.85 -18.07
C ASP A 25 5.40 5.55 -18.63
N PHE A 26 4.40 4.98 -17.95
CA PHE A 26 3.70 3.77 -18.39
C PHE A 26 2.50 4.12 -19.28
N THR A 27 2.75 4.31 -20.57
CA THR A 27 1.74 4.74 -21.56
C THR A 27 0.59 3.75 -21.83
N ALA A 28 0.70 2.50 -21.36
CA ALA A 28 -0.29 1.45 -21.57
C ALA A 28 -1.39 1.36 -20.49
N VAL A 29 -1.42 2.31 -19.54
CA VAL A 29 -2.37 2.29 -18.42
C VAL A 29 -3.09 3.64 -18.26
N LYS A 30 -4.33 3.58 -17.76
CA LYS A 30 -5.03 4.76 -17.23
C LYS A 30 -4.82 4.81 -15.73
N LEU A 31 -4.29 5.90 -15.21
CA LEU A 31 -4.12 6.12 -13.78
C LEU A 31 -5.35 6.83 -13.21
N ILE A 32 -6.02 6.18 -12.26
CA ILE A 32 -7.12 6.74 -11.50
C ILE A 32 -6.57 7.24 -10.17
N ILE A 33 -6.51 8.55 -9.98
CA ILE A 33 -6.03 9.16 -8.73
C ILE A 33 -7.23 9.32 -7.79
N ALA A 34 -7.29 8.52 -6.74
CA ALA A 34 -8.46 8.43 -5.88
C ALA A 34 -8.17 8.84 -4.42
N GLY A 35 -9.17 9.42 -3.77
CA GLY A 35 -9.20 9.68 -2.34
C GLY A 35 -10.45 10.47 -1.93
N ARG A 36 -10.49 10.95 -0.69
CA ARG A 36 -11.64 11.69 -0.14
C ARG A 36 -11.92 13.07 -0.78
N SER A 37 -10.97 13.65 -1.52
CA SER A 37 -11.08 14.99 -2.09
C SER A 37 -10.90 14.97 -3.60
N LEU A 38 -12.01 15.22 -4.33
CA LEU A 38 -12.00 15.35 -5.79
C LEU A 38 -11.07 16.48 -6.25
N GLU A 39 -11.07 17.58 -5.52
CA GLU A 39 -10.24 18.75 -5.83
C GLU A 39 -8.76 18.41 -5.82
N LYS A 40 -8.27 17.73 -4.76
CA LYS A 40 -6.86 17.33 -4.65
C LYS A 40 -6.48 16.31 -5.73
N ALA A 41 -7.35 15.33 -6.01
CA ALA A 41 -7.15 14.37 -7.09
C ALA A 41 -7.06 15.08 -8.45
N SER A 42 -8.01 15.98 -8.75
CA SER A 42 -8.08 16.74 -10.00
C SER A 42 -6.87 17.65 -10.18
N ASN A 43 -6.41 18.28 -9.10
CA ASN A 43 -5.22 19.13 -9.14
C ASN A 43 -3.98 18.31 -9.47
N LEU A 44 -3.80 17.13 -8.87
CA LEU A 44 -2.67 16.25 -9.19
C LEU A 44 -2.74 15.78 -10.65
N CYS A 45 -3.92 15.37 -11.16
CA CYS A 45 -4.08 15.04 -12.57
C CYS A 45 -3.63 16.19 -13.48
N ARG A 46 -4.00 17.45 -13.17
CA ARG A 46 -3.58 18.62 -13.96
C ARG A 46 -2.07 18.84 -13.92
N VAL A 47 -1.43 18.63 -12.78
CA VAL A 47 0.03 18.75 -12.64
C VAL A 47 0.72 17.67 -13.47
N CYS A 48 0.29 16.42 -13.37
CA CYS A 48 0.86 15.30 -14.12
C CYS A 48 0.63 15.42 -15.63
N ALA A 49 -0.56 15.85 -16.07
CA ALA A 49 -0.85 16.07 -17.50
C ALA A 49 0.02 17.17 -18.14
N ARG A 50 0.56 18.10 -17.35
CA ARG A 50 1.55 19.08 -17.83
C ARG A 50 2.95 18.49 -17.96
N GLN A 51 3.27 17.47 -17.17
CA GLN A 51 4.54 16.75 -17.23
C GLN A 51 4.55 15.75 -18.39
N ASP A 52 3.45 15.01 -18.54
CA ASP A 52 3.22 14.10 -19.65
C ASP A 52 1.79 14.26 -20.21
N PRO A 53 1.63 14.99 -21.34
CA PRO A 53 0.35 15.16 -22.01
C PRO A 53 -0.26 13.87 -22.58
N ALA A 54 0.53 12.81 -22.75
CA ALA A 54 0.05 11.51 -23.25
C ALA A 54 -0.52 10.62 -22.12
N ALA A 55 -0.26 10.96 -20.85
CA ALA A 55 -0.73 10.18 -19.72
C ALA A 55 -2.27 10.22 -19.61
N LEU A 56 -2.88 9.03 -19.47
CA LEU A 56 -4.31 8.89 -19.27
C LEU A 56 -4.62 8.99 -17.76
N LEU A 57 -5.19 10.12 -17.33
CA LEU A 57 -5.39 10.46 -15.93
C LEU A 57 -6.86 10.72 -15.62
N GLU A 58 -7.38 10.11 -14.55
CA GLU A 58 -8.77 10.29 -14.11
C GLU A 58 -8.82 10.55 -12.59
N PRO A 59 -9.38 11.68 -12.12
CA PRO A 59 -9.60 11.89 -10.70
C PRO A 59 -10.87 11.17 -10.23
N ALA A 60 -10.84 10.56 -9.05
CA ALA A 60 -12.00 9.91 -8.44
C ALA A 60 -12.14 10.22 -6.95
N VAL A 61 -13.39 10.22 -6.45
CA VAL A 61 -13.67 10.25 -5.02
C VAL A 61 -13.89 8.82 -4.53
N LEU A 62 -13.11 8.42 -3.53
CA LEU A 62 -13.30 7.18 -2.79
C LEU A 62 -12.95 7.42 -1.32
N ASP A 63 -13.89 7.07 -0.44
CA ASP A 63 -13.65 6.93 0.99
C ASP A 63 -13.83 5.46 1.37
N ILE A 64 -12.80 4.86 1.99
CA ILE A 64 -12.85 3.47 2.44
C ILE A 64 -13.90 3.25 3.54
N ASN A 65 -14.36 4.32 4.18
CA ASN A 65 -15.39 4.28 5.23
C ASN A 65 -16.80 4.47 4.68
N ASP A 66 -16.95 4.78 3.40
CA ASP A 66 -18.27 4.87 2.76
C ASP A 66 -18.86 3.47 2.61
N VAL A 67 -20.14 3.33 2.94
CA VAL A 67 -20.90 2.08 2.76
C VAL A 67 -21.02 1.68 1.29
N LEU A 68 -20.91 2.65 0.38
CA LEU A 68 -20.94 2.45 -1.06
C LEU A 68 -19.54 2.22 -1.66
N PHE A 69 -18.49 2.08 -0.85
CA PHE A 69 -17.11 1.96 -1.32
C PHE A 69 -16.93 0.88 -2.39
N GLU A 70 -17.43 -0.34 -2.17
CA GLU A 70 -17.29 -1.42 -3.15
C GLU A 70 -18.03 -1.12 -4.46
N GLU A 71 -19.22 -0.52 -4.40
CA GLU A 71 -20.00 -0.16 -5.59
C GLU A 71 -19.29 0.95 -6.39
N GLN A 72 -18.81 1.99 -5.71
CA GLN A 72 -18.04 3.06 -6.32
C GLN A 72 -16.76 2.51 -6.96
N LEU A 73 -16.08 1.60 -6.27
CA LEU A 73 -14.88 0.95 -6.78
C LEU A 73 -15.17 0.10 -8.02
N ARG A 74 -16.28 -0.66 -8.02
CA ARG A 74 -16.73 -1.45 -9.17
C ARG A 74 -16.99 -0.59 -10.40
N LYS A 75 -17.60 0.59 -10.22
CA LYS A 75 -17.87 1.55 -11.31
C LYS A 75 -16.58 2.07 -11.97
N LEU A 76 -15.51 2.23 -11.19
CA LEU A 76 -14.20 2.65 -11.70
C LEU A 76 -13.48 1.52 -12.46
N ASN A 77 -13.92 0.27 -12.31
CA ASN A 77 -13.40 -0.92 -12.96
C ASN A 77 -11.84 -0.99 -12.95
N PRO A 78 -11.19 -0.92 -11.78
CA PRO A 78 -9.74 -0.99 -11.70
C PRO A 78 -9.26 -2.41 -12.00
N PHE A 79 -8.19 -2.51 -12.79
CA PHE A 79 -7.41 -3.74 -12.92
C PHE A 79 -6.58 -3.98 -11.65
N LEU A 80 -5.97 -2.93 -11.09
CA LEU A 80 -5.13 -2.96 -9.90
C LEU A 80 -5.42 -1.76 -9.01
N ILE A 81 -5.51 -1.97 -7.70
CA ILE A 81 -5.41 -0.91 -6.69
C ILE A 81 -4.02 -0.92 -6.06
N ILE A 82 -3.41 0.27 -5.98
CA ILE A 82 -2.28 0.55 -5.11
C ILE A 82 -2.79 1.41 -3.95
N HIS A 83 -2.90 0.81 -2.77
CA HIS A 83 -3.42 1.45 -1.57
C HIS A 83 -2.30 2.13 -0.78
N THR A 84 -2.33 3.45 -0.75
CA THR A 84 -1.37 4.30 -0.02
C THR A 84 -2.05 5.14 1.07
N GLY A 85 -3.29 4.82 1.41
CA GLY A 85 -4.14 5.58 2.32
C GLY A 85 -4.03 5.08 3.76
N GLY A 86 -2.97 5.50 4.46
CA GLY A 86 -2.78 5.19 5.87
C GLY A 86 -3.47 6.16 6.84
N PRO A 87 -3.24 6.00 8.17
CA PRO A 87 -2.42 4.94 8.78
C PRO A 87 -3.10 3.58 8.64
N PHE A 88 -2.33 2.51 8.49
CA PHE A 88 -2.86 1.14 8.42
C PHE A 88 -3.20 0.57 9.81
N GLN A 89 -2.65 1.18 10.86
CA GLN A 89 -2.96 0.84 12.25
C GLN A 89 -4.46 1.00 12.51
N GLY A 90 -5.11 -0.11 12.85
CA GLY A 90 -6.56 -0.15 13.12
C GLY A 90 -7.45 -0.23 11.88
N GLN A 91 -6.90 -0.25 10.66
CA GLN A 91 -7.69 -0.57 9.48
C GLN A 91 -8.05 -2.06 9.44
N ASP A 92 -9.21 -2.36 8.87
CA ASP A 92 -9.63 -3.72 8.54
C ASP A 92 -9.33 -4.07 7.08
N TYR A 93 -9.73 -5.26 6.67
CA TYR A 93 -9.47 -5.79 5.33
C TYR A 93 -10.53 -5.41 4.29
N ARG A 94 -11.38 -4.40 4.52
CA ARG A 94 -12.46 -4.06 3.57
C ARG A 94 -11.95 -3.71 2.17
N VAL A 95 -10.81 -3.03 2.06
CA VAL A 95 -10.24 -2.63 0.77
C VAL A 95 -9.78 -3.85 -0.03
N PRO A 96 -8.86 -4.70 0.47
CA PRO A 96 -8.48 -5.91 -0.25
C PRO A 96 -9.67 -6.87 -0.46
N GLN A 97 -10.62 -6.96 0.47
CA GLN A 97 -11.82 -7.78 0.30
C GLN A 97 -12.70 -7.27 -0.85
N ALA A 98 -12.93 -5.96 -0.94
CA ALA A 98 -13.66 -5.36 -2.06
C ALA A 98 -12.93 -5.61 -3.40
N CYS A 99 -11.60 -5.53 -3.42
CA CYS A 99 -10.80 -5.86 -4.61
C CYS A 99 -11.06 -7.30 -5.07
N ILE A 100 -11.00 -8.27 -4.15
CA ILE A 100 -11.32 -9.68 -4.43
C ILE A 100 -12.76 -9.80 -4.95
N ASN A 101 -13.74 -9.18 -4.31
CA ASN A 101 -15.15 -9.29 -4.71
C ASN A 101 -15.38 -8.83 -6.16
N ILE A 102 -14.69 -7.77 -6.59
CA ILE A 102 -14.81 -7.22 -7.95
C ILE A 102 -13.84 -7.84 -8.98
N GLY A 103 -12.89 -8.68 -8.56
CA GLY A 103 -11.89 -9.26 -9.47
C GLY A 103 -10.71 -8.34 -9.79
N CYS A 104 -10.37 -7.43 -8.87
CA CYS A 104 -9.27 -6.49 -8.98
C CYS A 104 -8.05 -6.97 -8.18
N HIS A 105 -6.84 -6.75 -8.71
CA HIS A 105 -5.60 -6.97 -7.97
C HIS A 105 -5.39 -5.89 -6.92
N TYR A 106 -4.67 -6.20 -5.85
CA TYR A 106 -4.44 -5.31 -4.73
C TYR A 106 -2.97 -5.32 -4.30
N ILE A 107 -2.40 -4.14 -4.10
CA ILE A 107 -1.09 -3.91 -3.47
C ILE A 107 -1.25 -2.78 -2.45
N ASP A 108 -0.64 -2.89 -1.28
CA ASP A 108 -0.54 -1.80 -0.30
C ASP A 108 0.88 -1.55 0.21
N LEU A 109 1.04 -0.45 0.94
CA LEU A 109 2.29 -0.05 1.58
C LEU A 109 2.24 -0.22 3.11
N ALA A 110 1.43 -1.15 3.63
CA ALA A 110 1.15 -1.28 5.05
C ALA A 110 2.41 -1.57 5.87
N ASP A 111 2.52 -0.86 7.00
CA ASP A 111 3.57 -1.04 8.01
C ASP A 111 3.01 -1.60 9.32
N ASP A 112 1.68 -1.74 9.44
CA ASP A 112 1.05 -2.37 10.60
C ASP A 112 1.29 -3.88 10.62
N ARG A 113 1.90 -4.37 11.70
CA ARG A 113 2.28 -5.77 11.84
C ARG A 113 1.10 -6.73 11.72
N ARG A 114 -0.04 -6.42 12.35
CA ARG A 114 -1.19 -7.34 12.34
C ARG A 114 -1.90 -7.30 10.99
N PHE A 115 -2.02 -6.13 10.39
CA PHE A 115 -2.52 -5.97 9.03
C PHE A 115 -1.70 -6.80 8.03
N VAL A 116 -0.38 -6.70 8.08
CA VAL A 116 0.52 -7.45 7.19
C VAL A 116 0.45 -8.95 7.47
N CYS A 117 0.66 -9.37 8.72
CA CYS A 117 0.76 -10.80 9.06
C CYS A 117 -0.57 -11.54 8.85
N ASP A 118 -1.70 -10.88 9.08
CA ASP A 118 -3.00 -11.55 9.04
C ASP A 118 -3.72 -11.46 7.69
N ILE A 119 -3.16 -10.75 6.69
CA ILE A 119 -3.69 -10.67 5.32
C ILE A 119 -3.94 -12.07 4.72
N GLY A 120 -3.17 -13.08 5.15
CA GLY A 120 -3.23 -14.45 4.66
C GLY A 120 -4.61 -15.08 4.82
N ARG A 121 -5.47 -14.54 5.70
CA ARG A 121 -6.88 -14.95 5.82
C ARG A 121 -7.68 -14.76 4.53
N LEU A 122 -7.24 -13.88 3.63
CA LEU A 122 -7.88 -13.61 2.34
C LEU A 122 -7.37 -14.50 1.20
N ASN A 123 -6.33 -15.31 1.44
CA ASN A 123 -5.60 -16.03 0.38
C ASN A 123 -6.49 -17.00 -0.41
N THR A 124 -7.36 -17.75 0.26
CA THR A 124 -8.28 -18.69 -0.42
C THR A 124 -9.22 -17.95 -1.37
N ALA A 125 -9.89 -16.90 -0.87
CA ALA A 125 -10.80 -16.09 -1.68
C ALA A 125 -10.09 -15.39 -2.86
N ALA A 126 -8.87 -14.89 -2.64
CA ALA A 126 -8.06 -14.28 -3.70
C ALA A 126 -7.70 -15.31 -4.80
N LYS A 127 -7.29 -16.52 -4.42
CA LYS A 127 -6.99 -17.61 -5.36
C LYS A 127 -8.21 -18.07 -6.14
N GLU A 128 -9.35 -18.25 -5.47
CA GLU A 128 -10.61 -18.64 -6.10
C GLU A 128 -11.08 -17.61 -7.14
N LYS A 129 -10.84 -16.32 -6.88
CA LYS A 129 -11.12 -15.24 -7.83
C LYS A 129 -10.04 -15.07 -8.90
N GLY A 130 -8.87 -15.67 -8.74
CA GLY A 130 -7.73 -15.49 -9.63
C GLY A 130 -7.07 -14.10 -9.55
N VAL A 131 -7.15 -13.44 -8.39
CA VAL A 131 -6.52 -12.12 -8.18
C VAL A 131 -5.31 -12.19 -7.27
N LEU A 132 -4.47 -11.16 -7.36
CA LEU A 132 -3.27 -11.00 -6.54
C LEU A 132 -3.58 -10.04 -5.40
N VAL A 133 -3.16 -10.39 -4.19
CA VAL A 133 -3.22 -9.52 -3.01
C VAL A 133 -1.83 -9.49 -2.38
N VAL A 134 -1.20 -8.31 -2.40
CA VAL A 134 0.11 -8.07 -1.78
C VAL A 134 -0.04 -7.00 -0.70
N THR A 135 0.50 -7.26 0.47
CA THR A 135 0.56 -6.29 1.57
C THR A 135 2.00 -5.98 1.94
N GLY A 136 2.23 -4.79 2.49
CA GLY A 136 3.54 -4.37 2.98
C GLY A 136 4.60 -4.24 1.89
N ALA A 137 4.22 -3.83 0.67
CA ALA A 137 5.12 -3.55 -0.44
C ALA A 137 5.89 -2.22 -0.26
N SER A 138 6.49 -2.06 0.92
CA SER A 138 7.22 -0.88 1.39
C SER A 138 8.64 -1.27 1.83
N PHE A 139 9.38 -0.36 2.47
CA PHE A 139 10.73 -0.65 2.96
C PHE A 139 10.75 -1.78 4.00
N VAL A 140 9.88 -1.69 5.00
CA VAL A 140 9.61 -2.76 5.96
C VAL A 140 8.10 -3.00 5.92
N PRO A 141 7.65 -4.24 5.65
CA PRO A 141 8.45 -5.47 5.53
C PRO A 141 9.07 -5.73 4.13
N GLY A 142 8.60 -5.08 3.06
CA GLY A 142 8.87 -5.49 1.67
C GLY A 142 10.36 -5.54 1.24
N LEU A 143 11.06 -4.39 1.26
CA LEU A 143 12.47 -4.35 0.86
C LEU A 143 13.34 -5.18 1.82
N SER A 144 13.09 -5.08 3.13
CA SER A 144 13.81 -5.87 4.14
C SER A 144 13.68 -7.38 3.89
N ALA A 145 12.49 -7.85 3.53
CA ALA A 145 12.26 -9.27 3.21
C ALA A 145 12.97 -9.66 1.91
N THR A 146 12.90 -8.82 0.87
CA THR A 146 13.59 -9.06 -0.40
C THR A 146 15.11 -9.23 -0.22
N VAL A 147 15.72 -8.44 0.65
CA VAL A 147 17.16 -8.56 0.98
C VAL A 147 17.45 -9.90 1.64
N VAL A 148 16.63 -10.32 2.60
CA VAL A 148 16.77 -11.63 3.26
C VAL A 148 16.63 -12.75 2.25
N ASP A 149 15.58 -12.74 1.41
CA ASP A 149 15.33 -13.75 0.38
C ASP A 149 16.48 -13.86 -0.63
N HIS A 150 17.09 -12.72 -1.01
CA HIS A 150 18.22 -12.72 -1.95
C HIS A 150 19.46 -13.42 -1.36
N TYR A 151 19.74 -13.20 -0.08
CA TYR A 151 20.97 -13.69 0.55
C TYR A 151 20.79 -15.00 1.33
N VAL A 152 19.57 -15.46 1.61
CA VAL A 152 19.33 -16.67 2.43
C VAL A 152 20.07 -17.90 1.91
N SER A 153 20.17 -18.05 0.58
CA SER A 153 20.90 -19.15 -0.08
C SER A 153 22.42 -19.11 0.12
N LYS A 154 22.98 -17.99 0.60
CA LYS A 154 24.41 -17.83 0.92
C LYS A 154 24.76 -18.32 2.32
N PHE A 155 23.76 -18.60 3.16
CA PHE A 155 23.95 -19.12 4.50
C PHE A 155 23.66 -20.62 4.52
N GLN A 156 24.48 -21.38 5.26
CA GLN A 156 24.12 -22.76 5.61
C GLN A 156 22.91 -22.77 6.56
N THR A 157 22.91 -21.84 7.52
CA THR A 157 21.82 -21.60 8.47
C THR A 157 21.72 -20.09 8.73
N LEU A 158 20.51 -19.53 8.69
CA LEU A 158 20.23 -18.15 9.08
C LEU A 158 19.58 -18.14 10.47
N GLU A 159 20.33 -17.72 11.49
CA GLU A 159 19.88 -17.77 12.89
C GLU A 159 19.23 -16.47 13.38
N THR A 160 19.76 -15.32 12.94
CA THR A 160 19.35 -14.00 13.42
C THR A 160 19.24 -13.01 12.26
N ILE A 161 18.22 -12.15 12.31
CA ILE A 161 18.05 -11.01 11.40
C ILE A 161 17.87 -9.76 12.27
N ASP A 162 18.86 -8.89 12.25
CA ASP A 162 18.79 -7.57 12.88
C ASP A 162 18.71 -6.50 11.79
N TYR A 163 17.68 -5.66 11.86
CA TYR A 163 17.45 -4.59 10.89
C TYR A 163 16.86 -3.36 11.58
N ALA A 164 17.14 -2.19 11.00
CA ALA A 164 16.63 -0.91 11.46
C ALA A 164 16.32 0.00 10.28
N ILE A 165 15.33 0.87 10.44
CA ILE A 165 15.10 1.97 9.52
C ILE A 165 15.61 3.25 10.19
N ALA A 166 16.56 3.93 9.56
CA ALA A 166 17.07 5.22 9.98
C ALA A 166 16.63 6.31 8.99
N PRO A 167 15.44 6.92 9.18
CA PRO A 167 14.95 7.92 8.25
C PRO A 167 15.74 9.22 8.39
N GLY A 168 16.25 9.77 7.28
CA GLY A 168 16.95 11.06 7.30
C GLY A 168 16.05 12.21 7.77
N ASN A 169 16.61 13.20 8.46
CA ASN A 169 15.84 14.31 9.05
C ASN A 169 15.05 15.15 8.03
N LYS A 170 15.44 15.13 6.74
CA LYS A 170 14.78 15.87 5.66
C LYS A 170 13.62 15.14 4.98
N ALA A 171 13.31 13.89 5.36
CA ALA A 171 12.19 13.18 4.75
C ALA A 171 10.85 13.85 5.12
N GLU A 172 9.96 14.05 4.17
CA GLU A 172 8.63 14.60 4.45
C GLU A 172 7.77 13.54 5.15
N ARG A 173 7.15 13.86 6.29
CA ARG A 173 6.25 12.95 7.00
C ARG A 173 4.80 13.40 6.80
N GLY A 174 3.98 12.51 6.25
CA GLY A 174 2.55 12.77 6.12
C GLY A 174 1.86 12.63 7.47
N GLU A 175 0.69 13.24 7.62
CA GLU A 175 -0.14 13.13 8.85
C GLU A 175 -0.36 11.67 9.26
N ALA A 176 -0.64 10.79 8.30
CA ALA A 176 -0.81 9.36 8.54
C ALA A 176 0.41 8.72 9.20
N THR A 177 1.62 9.04 8.72
CA THR A 177 2.88 8.53 9.29
C THR A 177 3.10 9.05 10.71
N VAL A 178 2.83 10.33 10.96
CA VAL A 178 2.96 10.91 12.31
C VAL A 178 1.97 10.25 13.27
N ARG A 179 0.71 10.08 12.84
CA ARG A 179 -0.34 9.41 13.62
C ARG A 179 0.03 7.95 13.92
N ALA A 180 0.56 7.23 12.93
CA ALA A 180 1.06 5.87 13.12
C ALA A 180 2.14 5.83 14.20
N ILE A 181 3.20 6.63 14.06
CA ILE A 181 4.31 6.70 15.04
C ILE A 181 3.78 6.96 16.45
N LEU A 182 2.94 7.98 16.62
CA LEU A 182 2.38 8.33 17.93
C LEU A 182 1.47 7.26 18.52
N SER A 183 0.89 6.36 17.70
CA SER A 183 0.01 5.29 18.20
C SER A 183 0.75 4.16 18.90
N TYR A 184 2.04 3.94 18.61
CA TYR A 184 2.81 2.81 19.15
C TYR A 184 4.12 3.21 19.84
N THR A 185 4.52 4.48 19.81
CA THR A 185 5.74 4.95 20.49
C THR A 185 5.62 4.73 22.00
N GLY A 186 6.64 4.11 22.61
CA GLY A 186 6.67 3.79 24.05
C GLY A 186 5.77 2.61 24.46
N HIS A 187 5.05 1.98 23.54
CA HIS A 187 4.27 0.78 23.83
C HIS A 187 5.10 -0.50 23.66
N PRO A 188 4.86 -1.54 24.49
CA PRO A 188 5.48 -2.83 24.32
C PRO A 188 5.12 -3.48 22.98
N PHE A 189 6.11 -4.11 22.34
CA PHE A 189 5.91 -4.92 21.13
C PHE A 189 6.67 -6.25 21.23
N GLN A 190 6.22 -7.23 20.46
CA GLN A 190 6.84 -8.55 20.42
C GLN A 190 8.07 -8.58 19.51
N VAL A 191 9.15 -9.16 20.01
CA VAL A 191 10.38 -9.47 19.28
C VAL A 191 10.71 -10.95 19.48
N PHE A 192 11.16 -11.59 18.41
CA PHE A 192 11.66 -12.96 18.48
C PHE A 192 13.17 -12.94 18.77
N ARG A 193 13.58 -13.47 19.92
CA ARG A 193 15.00 -13.59 20.34
C ARG A 193 15.20 -14.92 21.06
N SER A 194 16.38 -15.52 20.87
CA SER A 194 16.75 -16.78 21.53
C SER A 194 15.67 -17.87 21.41
N ASN A 195 15.13 -18.07 20.21
CA ASN A 195 14.06 -19.03 19.90
C ASN A 195 12.73 -18.84 20.67
N SER A 196 12.45 -17.62 21.15
CA SER A 196 11.21 -17.31 21.86
C SER A 196 10.70 -15.90 21.56
N TRP A 197 9.38 -15.71 21.68
CA TRP A 197 8.77 -14.38 21.62
C TRP A 197 8.87 -13.70 22.99
N ALA A 198 9.42 -12.49 23.02
CA ALA A 198 9.50 -11.65 24.20
C ALA A 198 8.89 -10.26 23.93
N LEU A 199 8.33 -9.64 24.96
CA LEU A 199 7.89 -8.23 24.92
C LEU A 199 9.07 -7.31 25.20
N THR A 200 9.24 -6.27 24.41
CA THR A 200 10.22 -5.19 24.61
C THR A 200 9.56 -3.84 24.38
N VAL A 201 10.18 -2.76 24.84
CA VAL A 201 9.76 -1.37 24.58
C VAL A 201 10.90 -0.65 23.84
N ASN A 202 10.56 0.20 22.88
CA ASN A 202 11.50 1.09 22.19
C ASN A 202 11.78 2.34 23.03
#